data_AF-A0A2V4VHQ4-F1
#
_entry.id   AF-A0A2V4VHQ4-F1
#
_cell.length_a   1.000
_cell.length_b   1.000
_cell.length_c   1.000
_cell.angle_alpha   90.00
_cell.angle_beta   90.00
_cell.angle_gamma   90.00
#
_symmetry.space_group_name_H-M   'P 1'
#
loop_
_entity.id
_entity.type
_entity.pdbx_description
1 polymer ?
#
loop_
_entity_poly.entity_id
_entity_poly.type
_entity_poly.pdbx_seq_one_letter_code
_entity_poly.pdbx_strand_id
1 'polypeptide(L)' 'MKKLMLAVLAGALSVSLMGSGAESASAAGKPKQVEVLLNTIKMKFPDAKPFQDAQGSVMVPIRFVSEALGA' A
#
# COMPACT_ATOMS: atom_id res chain seq x y z
N MET A 1 51.95 15.04 -14.45
CA MET A 1 50.86 14.94 -15.44
C MET A 1 50.16 13.57 -15.43
N LYS A 2 50.88 12.45 -15.57
CA LYS A 2 50.29 11.09 -15.56
C LYS A 2 49.54 10.72 -14.27
N LYS A 3 50.06 11.14 -13.11
CA LYS A 3 49.49 10.90 -11.77
C LYS A 3 48.22 11.72 -11.50
N LEU A 4 48.13 12.90 -12.12
CA LEU A 4 46.97 13.81 -12.02
C LEU A 4 45.84 13.36 -12.95
N MET A 5 46.15 12.83 -14.15
CA MET A 5 45.14 12.25 -15.03
C MET A 5 44.54 10.95 -14.47
N LEU A 6 45.33 10.13 -13.77
CA LEU A 6 44.83 8.92 -13.13
C LEU A 6 43.85 9.21 -11.97
N ALA A 7 44.09 10.31 -11.23
CA ALA A 7 43.20 10.74 -10.15
C ALA A 7 41.86 11.30 -10.66
N VAL A 8 41.86 12.02 -11.80
CA VAL A 8 40.63 12.55 -12.41
C VAL A 8 39.78 11.45 -13.04
N LEU A 9 40.41 10.43 -13.64
CA LEU A 9 39.69 9.28 -14.21
C LEU A 9 39.09 8.36 -13.14
N ALA A 10 39.78 8.20 -12.00
CA ALA A 10 39.26 7.46 -10.85
C ALA A 10 38.10 8.20 -10.16
N GLY A 11 38.16 9.54 -10.07
CA GLY A 11 37.09 10.35 -9.51
C GLY A 11 35.80 10.36 -10.35
N ALA A 12 35.92 10.25 -11.68
CA ALA A 12 34.77 10.16 -12.58
C ALA A 12 34.04 8.81 -12.51
N LEU A 13 34.74 7.71 -12.16
CA LEU A 13 34.12 6.38 -11.99
C LEU A 13 33.39 6.22 -10.64
N SER A 14 33.75 6.99 -9.62
CA SER A 14 33.12 6.88 -8.30
C SER A 14 31.73 7.55 -8.21
N VAL A 15 31.38 8.42 -9.17
CA VAL A 15 30.09 9.14 -9.18
C VAL A 15 28.97 8.34 -9.84
N SER A 16 29.28 7.32 -10.64
CA SER A 16 28.29 6.55 -11.40
C SER A 16 27.62 5.41 -10.63
N LEU A 17 28.09 5.05 -9.42
CA LEU A 17 27.45 4.00 -8.61
C LEU A 17 26.38 4.52 -7.62
N MET A 18 26.19 5.83 -7.51
CA MET A 18 25.25 6.42 -6.54
C MET A 18 23.83 6.63 -7.10
N GLY A 19 23.54 6.11 -8.30
CA GLY A 19 22.29 6.35 -9.03
C GLY A 19 21.34 5.16 -9.17
N SER A 20 21.58 4.03 -8.50
CA SER A 20 20.74 2.82 -8.67
C SER A 20 20.22 2.27 -7.34
N GLY A 21 19.72 3.16 -6.49
CA GLY A 21 18.83 2.81 -5.40
C GLY A 21 17.41 3.22 -5.77
N ALA A 22 16.82 2.58 -6.79
CA ALA A 22 15.38 2.64 -6.99
C ALA A 22 14.74 1.83 -5.85
N GLU A 23 14.72 2.43 -4.67
CA GLU A 23 13.96 1.91 -3.54
C GLU A 23 12.49 2.00 -3.96
N SER A 24 11.96 0.88 -4.44
CA SER A 24 10.53 0.69 -4.56
C SER A 24 9.97 0.73 -3.14
N ALA A 25 9.64 1.94 -2.70
CA ALA A 25 8.84 2.18 -1.51
C ALA A 25 7.46 1.57 -1.80
N SER A 26 7.31 0.28 -1.54
CA SER A 26 6.01 -0.34 -1.44
C SER A 26 5.35 0.29 -0.23
N ALA A 27 4.54 1.32 -0.48
CA ALA A 27 3.65 1.87 0.51
C ALA A 27 2.70 0.75 0.92
N ALA A 28 3.07 0.03 1.98
CA ALA A 28 2.17 -0.84 2.71
C ALA A 28 1.08 0.08 3.28
N GLY A 29 0.05 0.32 2.48
CA GLY A 29 -1.09 1.14 2.84
C GLY A 29 -1.63 0.62 4.16
N LYS A 30 -1.73 1.49 5.16
CA LYS A 30 -2.31 1.15 6.46
C LYS A 30 -3.65 0.43 6.21
N PRO A 31 -3.98 -0.62 6.99
CA PRO A 31 -5.22 -1.36 6.77
C PRO A 31 -6.39 -0.39 6.75
N LYS A 32 -7.01 -0.24 5.57
CA LYS A 32 -8.09 0.73 5.38
C LYS A 32 -9.28 0.22 6.16
N GLN A 33 -9.63 0.93 7.23
CA GLN A 33 -10.74 0.55 8.08
C GLN A 33 -12.04 0.83 7.31
N VAL A 34 -12.74 -0.24 6.91
CA VAL A 34 -13.99 -0.13 6.14
C VAL A 34 -15.17 -0.18 7.11
N GLU A 35 -16.02 0.83 7.03
CA GLU A 35 -17.29 0.90 7.75
C GLU A 35 -18.44 0.83 6.76
N VAL A 36 -19.50 0.11 7.13
CA VAL A 36 -20.70 -0.02 6.29
C VAL A 36 -21.86 0.68 6.99
N LEU A 37 -22.53 1.57 6.27
CA LEU A 37 -23.74 2.24 6.72
C LEU A 37 -24.91 1.74 5.88
N LEU A 38 -26.00 1.37 6.53
CA LEU A 38 -27.26 0.98 5.90
C LEU A 38 -28.34 1.96 6.37
N ASN A 39 -28.93 2.71 5.45
CA ASN A 39 -29.91 3.77 5.78
C ASN A 39 -29.42 4.73 6.88
N THR A 40 -28.16 5.17 6.80
CA THR A 40 -27.52 6.07 7.80
C THR A 40 -27.26 5.40 9.17
N ILE A 41 -27.56 4.12 9.33
CA ILE A 41 -27.25 3.35 10.53
C ILE A 41 -25.93 2.61 10.33
N LYS A 42 -25.00 2.80 11.28
CA LYS A 42 -23.70 2.11 11.28
C LYS A 42 -23.88 0.65 11.63
N MET A 43 -23.47 -0.23 10.71
CA MET A 43 -23.59 -1.68 10.85
C MET A 43 -22.46 -2.24 11.72
N LYS A 44 -22.80 -3.19 12.60
CA LYS A 44 -21.82 -3.95 13.38
C LYS A 44 -21.63 -5.33 12.77
N PHE A 45 -20.37 -5.74 12.67
CA PHE A 45 -19.98 -7.06 12.17
C PHE A 45 -19.23 -7.81 13.28
N PRO A 46 -19.93 -8.59 14.13
CA PRO A 46 -19.32 -9.32 15.24
C PRO A 46 -18.41 -10.47 14.79
N ASP A 47 -18.70 -11.11 13.66
CA ASP A 47 -17.91 -12.26 13.17
C ASP A 47 -16.67 -11.81 12.39
N ALA A 48 -16.87 -11.07 11.29
CA ALA A 48 -15.79 -10.65 10.40
C ALA A 48 -16.01 -9.21 9.94
N LYS A 49 -14.98 -8.36 10.11
CA LYS A 49 -15.05 -6.97 9.65
C LYS A 49 -14.95 -6.90 8.12
N PRO A 50 -15.67 -5.97 7.48
CA PRO A 50 -15.49 -5.67 6.07
C PRO A 50 -14.04 -5.26 5.79
N PHE A 51 -13.49 -5.70 4.67
CA PHE A 51 -12.14 -5.35 4.25
C PHE A 51 -12.09 -5.15 2.74
N GLN A 52 -11.06 -4.43 2.28
CA GLN A 52 -10.79 -4.24 0.86
C GLN A 52 -9.83 -5.33 0.37
N ASP A 53 -10.19 -6.03 -0.70
CA ASP A 53 -9.35 -7.03 -1.33
C ASP A 53 -8.20 -6.40 -2.15
N ALA A 54 -7.31 -7.25 -2.65
CA ALA A 54 -6.16 -6.81 -3.45
C ALA A 54 -6.55 -6.18 -4.81
N GLN A 55 -7.77 -6.43 -5.28
CA GLN A 55 -8.32 -5.86 -6.52
C GLN A 55 -9.04 -4.52 -6.25
N GLY A 56 -9.08 -4.06 -5.00
CA GLY A 56 -9.73 -2.82 -4.60
C GLY A 56 -11.23 -2.94 -4.34
N SER A 57 -11.81 -4.14 -4.37
CA SER A 57 -13.23 -4.37 -4.05
C SER A 57 -13.42 -4.57 -2.55
N VAL A 58 -14.58 -4.17 -2.02
CA VAL A 58 -14.88 -4.33 -0.60
C VAL A 58 -15.66 -5.63 -0.38
N MET A 59 -15.10 -6.54 0.41
CA MET A 59 -15.80 -7.75 0.84
C MET A 59 -16.62 -7.45 2.10
N VAL A 60 -17.92 -7.73 2.03
CA VAL A 60 -18.87 -7.53 3.14
C VAL A 60 -19.60 -8.86 3.42
N PRO A 61 -19.65 -9.35 4.67
CA PRO A 61 -20.40 -10.56 5.00
C PRO A 61 -21.92 -10.35 4.81
N ILE A 62 -22.53 -11.21 4.00
CA ILE A 62 -23.94 -11.06 3.60
C ILE A 62 -24.93 -11.22 4.77
N ARG A 63 -24.62 -12.10 5.74
CA ARG A 63 -25.53 -12.44 6.86
C ARG A 63 -26.07 -11.19 7.57
N PHE A 64 -25.18 -10.27 7.95
CA PHE A 64 -25.55 -9.04 8.67
C PHE A 64 -26.28 -8.03 7.80
N VAL A 65 -26.01 -8.01 6.49
CA VAL A 65 -26.71 -7.15 5.54
C VAL A 65 -28.14 -7.66 5.34
N SER A 66 -28.30 -8.97 5.20
CA SER A 66 -29.59 -9.63 5.05
C SER A 66 -30.49 -9.41 6.26
N GLU A 67 -29.96 -9.58 7.48
CA GLU A 67 -30.72 -9.31 8.72
C GLU A 67 -31.18 -7.86 8.81
N ALA A 68 -30.33 -6.91 8.42
CA ALA A 68 -30.70 -5.49 8.44
C ALA A 68 -31.69 -5.08 7.35
N LEU A 69 -31.80 -5.88 6.28
CA LEU A 69 -32.80 -5.69 5.21
C LEU A 69 -34.10 -6.46 5.46
N GLY A 70 -34.19 -7.27 6.52
CA GLY A 70 -35.41 -7.98 6.92
C GLY A 70 -35.60 -9.35 6.26
N ALA A 71 -34.51 -10.01 5.87
CA ALA A 71 -34.53 -11.41 5.40
C ALA A 71 -34.74 -12.43 6.53
#